data_AF-A0A2H5V266-F1
#
_entry.id   AF-A0A2H5V266-F1
#
_cell.length_a   1.000
_cell.length_b   1.000
_cell.length_c   1.000
_cell.angle_alpha   90.00
_cell.angle_beta   90.00
_cell.angle_gamma   90.00
#
_symmetry.space_group_name_H-M   'P 1'
#
loop_
_entity.id
_entity.type
_entity.pdbx_description
1 polymer ?
#
loop_
_entity_poly.entity_id
_entity_poly.type
_entity_poly.pdbx_seq_one_letter_code
_entity_poly.pdbx_strand_id
1 'polypeptide(L)'
;MTNKGNMDHEFMIVRDVEGFHRELDQKVMRLQEMGMGTKGIMHAEELEMLHHKYVVMGVLKIDGVEESEVKVKPGERKEFFLTLWEPGTYYYVCAELVGTFPHNHIDRGM
;
A
#
# COMPACT_ATOMS: atom_id res chain seq x y z
N MET A 1 9.77 -11.06 -3.92
CA MET A 1 8.88 -10.47 -4.95
C MET A 1 9.72 -9.80 -6.02
N THR A 2 9.26 -9.78 -7.28
CA THR A 2 9.92 -9.06 -8.39
C THR A 2 8.92 -8.13 -9.06
N ASN A 3 9.24 -6.84 -9.13
CA ASN A 3 8.44 -5.87 -9.87
C ASN A 3 8.75 -6.00 -11.37
N LYS A 4 7.79 -6.57 -12.12
CA LYS A 4 7.87 -6.73 -13.58
C LYS A 4 7.21 -5.56 -14.35
N GLY A 5 6.66 -4.58 -13.63
CA GLY A 5 6.04 -3.40 -14.20
C GLY A 5 7.04 -2.27 -14.46
N ASN A 6 6.51 -1.15 -14.95
CA ASN A 6 7.29 0.05 -15.31
C ASN A 6 7.15 1.19 -14.29
N MET A 7 6.54 0.93 -13.13
CA MET A 7 6.34 1.91 -12.07
C MET A 7 6.79 1.36 -10.72
N ASP A 8 7.06 2.26 -9.79
CA ASP A 8 7.33 1.90 -8.40
C ASP A 8 6.05 1.36 -7.76
N HIS A 9 6.23 0.39 -6.86
CA HIS A 9 5.14 -0.13 -6.03
C HIS A 9 5.56 -0.09 -4.56
N GLU A 10 4.66 0.39 -3.72
CA GLU A 10 4.73 0.30 -2.26
C GLU A 10 3.71 -0.74 -1.81
N PHE A 11 4.19 -1.75 -1.10
CA PHE A 11 3.34 -2.83 -0.62
C PHE A 11 3.34 -2.92 0.89
N MET A 12 2.19 -3.30 1.43
CA MET A 12 1.96 -3.47 2.86
C MET A 12 1.18 -4.76 3.14
N ILE A 13 1.26 -5.24 4.38
CA ILE A 13 0.50 -6.39 4.85
C ILE A 13 -0.68 -5.88 5.68
N VAL A 14 -1.91 -6.30 5.35
CA VAL A 14 -3.14 -5.89 6.03
C VAL A 14 -3.98 -7.11 6.44
N ARG A 15 -4.80 -6.97 7.50
CA ARG A 15 -5.80 -7.99 7.89
C ARG A 15 -7.18 -7.74 7.30
N ASP A 16 -7.53 -6.47 7.14
CA ASP A 16 -8.84 -6.02 6.64
C ASP A 16 -8.66 -5.30 5.30
N VAL A 17 -8.47 -6.08 4.23
CA VAL A 17 -8.29 -5.54 2.87
C VAL A 17 -9.54 -4.80 2.39
N GLU A 18 -10.74 -5.30 2.71
CA GLU A 18 -11.99 -4.66 2.31
C GLU A 18 -12.20 -3.32 3.02
N GLY A 19 -11.89 -3.25 4.32
CA GLY A 19 -11.92 -2.01 5.07
C GLY A 19 -10.90 -1.00 4.56
N PHE A 20 -9.67 -1.44 4.32
CA PHE A 20 -8.61 -0.59 3.75
C PHE A 20 -9.04 -0.03 2.39
N HIS A 21 -9.53 -0.90 1.50
CA HIS A 21 -10.00 -0.53 0.17
C HIS A 21 -11.13 0.51 0.22
N ARG A 22 -12.17 0.27 1.02
CA ARG A 22 -13.30 1.21 1.17
C ARG A 22 -12.86 2.58 1.70
N GLU A 23 -11.99 2.60 2.72
CA GLU A 23 -11.51 3.87 3.30
C GLU A 23 -10.56 4.61 2.35
N LEU A 24 -9.76 3.89 1.57
CA LEU A 24 -8.90 4.46 0.52
C LEU A 24 -9.74 5.17 -0.52
N ASP A 25 -10.77 4.51 -1.07
CA ASP A 25 -11.66 5.10 -2.08
C ASP A 25 -12.37 6.34 -1.54
N GLN A 26 -12.90 6.28 -0.31
CA GLN A 26 -13.56 7.43 0.33
C GLN A 26 -12.61 8.62 0.51
N LYS A 27 -11.35 8.37 0.91
CA LYS A 27 -10.33 9.42 1.06
C LYS A 27 -9.96 10.03 -0.28
N VAL A 28 -9.72 9.21 -1.30
CA VAL A 28 -9.41 9.69 -2.65
C VAL A 28 -10.55 10.56 -3.19
N MET A 29 -11.80 10.11 -3.08
CA MET A 29 -12.97 10.88 -3.50
C MET A 29 -13.07 12.22 -2.76
N ARG A 30 -12.92 12.22 -1.44
CA ARG A 30 -12.97 13.45 -0.64
C ARG A 30 -11.88 14.44 -1.04
N LEU A 31 -10.65 13.98 -1.26
CA LEU A 31 -9.55 14.86 -1.67
C LEU A 31 -9.78 15.43 -3.08
N GLN A 32 -10.39 14.66 -3.99
CA GLN A 32 -10.83 15.17 -5.30
C GLN A 32 -11.91 16.25 -5.17
N GLU A 33 -12.91 16.06 -4.29
CA GLU A 33 -13.98 17.03 -4.02
C GLU A 33 -13.43 18.34 -3.43
N MET A 34 -12.32 18.27 -2.69
CA MET A 34 -11.59 19.44 -2.18
C MET A 34 -10.78 20.17 -3.27
N GLY A 35 -10.79 19.68 -4.52
CA GLY A 35 -10.08 20.28 -5.64
C GLY A 35 -8.58 19.99 -5.66
N MET A 36 -8.10 19.00 -4.90
CA MET A 36 -6.70 18.60 -4.97
C MET A 36 -6.41 17.93 -6.31
N GLY A 37 -5.32 18.35 -6.96
CA GLY A 37 -4.81 17.68 -8.15
C GLY A 37 -4.27 16.29 -7.80
N THR A 38 -4.24 15.39 -8.79
CA THR A 38 -3.80 14.00 -8.66
C THR A 38 -2.48 13.83 -7.91
N LYS A 39 -1.46 14.64 -8.23
CA LYS A 39 -0.16 14.60 -7.53
C LYS A 39 -0.27 14.97 -6.04
N GLY A 40 -1.14 15.92 -5.71
CA GLY A 40 -1.40 16.29 -4.32
C GLY A 40 -2.06 15.15 -3.57
N ILE A 41 -3.03 14.47 -4.19
CA ILE A 41 -3.74 13.34 -3.59
C ILE A 41 -2.77 12.18 -3.31
N MET A 42 -1.92 11.83 -4.28
CA MET A 42 -0.92 10.77 -4.14
C MET A 42 0.09 11.00 -3.00
N HIS A 43 0.26 12.24 -2.57
CA HIS A 43 1.18 12.62 -1.50
C HIS A 43 0.45 13.24 -0.29
N ALA A 44 -0.86 13.00 -0.17
CA ALA A 44 -1.66 13.52 0.92
C ALA A 44 -1.34 12.76 2.21
N GLU A 45 -1.10 13.50 3.30
CA GLU A 45 -0.85 12.96 4.65
C GLU A 45 -2.01 12.04 5.09
N GLU A 46 -3.24 12.29 4.64
CA GLU A 46 -4.39 11.45 4.97
C GLU A 46 -4.30 10.02 4.40
N LEU A 47 -3.56 9.81 3.32
CA LEU A 47 -3.30 8.47 2.76
C LEU A 47 -2.20 7.77 3.55
N GLU A 48 -1.12 8.46 3.89
CA GLU A 48 -0.05 7.92 4.75
C GLU A 48 -0.61 7.48 6.12
N MET A 49 -1.47 8.28 6.73
CA MET A 49 -2.17 7.90 7.96
C MET A 49 -3.08 6.67 7.79
N LEU A 50 -3.69 6.49 6.61
CA LEU A 50 -4.49 5.31 6.32
C LEU A 50 -3.60 4.07 6.26
N HIS A 51 -2.42 4.16 5.62
CA HIS A 51 -1.47 3.05 5.56
C HIS A 51 -1.07 2.65 6.98
N HIS A 52 -0.67 3.61 7.81
CA HIS A 52 -0.33 3.37 9.22
C HIS A 52 -1.47 2.76 10.04
N LYS A 53 -2.73 3.09 9.74
CA LYS A 53 -3.90 2.52 10.43
C LYS A 53 -4.11 1.04 10.13
N TYR A 54 -3.87 0.62 8.89
CA TYR A 54 -4.21 -0.72 8.41
C TYR A 54 -3.02 -1.69 8.34
N VAL A 55 -1.80 -1.16 8.33
CA VAL A 55 -0.60 -1.98 8.29
C VAL A 55 -0.53 -2.86 9.54
N VAL A 56 -0.31 -4.15 9.32
CA VAL A 56 -0.04 -5.08 10.40
C VAL A 56 1.34 -4.75 10.93
N MET A 57 1.43 -4.43 12.22
CA MET A 57 2.70 -4.36 12.94
C MET A 57 3.25 -5.78 13.15
N GLY A 58 3.62 -6.43 12.06
CA GLY A 58 4.49 -7.59 12.05
C GLY A 58 5.93 -7.12 11.92
N VAL A 59 6.87 -7.94 12.36
CA VAL A 59 8.28 -7.67 12.10
C VAL A 59 8.54 -8.05 10.63
N LEU A 60 8.36 -7.07 9.73
CA LEU A 60 8.75 -7.17 8.34
C LEU A 60 10.22 -6.73 8.26
N LYS A 61 11.12 -7.67 7.96
CA LYS A 61 12.54 -7.39 7.81
C LYS A 61 12.95 -7.37 6.35
N ILE A 62 13.48 -6.23 5.91
CA ILE A 62 14.08 -6.02 4.60
C ILE A 62 15.56 -5.76 4.83
N ASP A 63 16.44 -6.62 4.30
CA ASP A 63 17.90 -6.51 4.48
C ASP A 63 18.35 -6.39 5.96
N GLY A 64 17.55 -6.97 6.87
CA GLY A 64 17.79 -6.95 8.33
C GLY A 64 17.20 -5.76 9.08
N VAL A 65 16.58 -4.79 8.39
CA VAL A 65 15.92 -3.61 8.98
C VAL A 65 14.41 -3.86 9.08
N GLU A 66 13.82 -3.45 10.20
CA GLU A 66 12.36 -3.52 10.40
C GLU A 66 11.68 -2.36 9.68
N GLU A 67 10.75 -2.69 8.80
CA GLU A 67 10.00 -1.76 7.96
C GLU A 67 8.50 -2.05 8.08
N SER A 68 7.62 -1.08 7.88
CA SER A 68 6.16 -1.34 7.76
C SER A 68 5.74 -1.59 6.31
N GLU A 69 6.55 -1.18 5.34
CA GLU A 69 6.23 -1.16 3.92
C GLU A 69 7.40 -1.64 3.07
N VAL A 70 7.11 -2.24 1.92
CA VAL A 70 8.10 -2.69 0.94
C VAL A 70 7.99 -1.86 -0.33
N LYS A 71 8.96 -0.98 -0.56
CA LYS A 71 9.12 -0.25 -1.83
C LYS A 71 9.92 -1.07 -2.81
N VAL A 72 9.39 -1.31 -4.01
CA VAL A 72 10.05 -2.09 -5.08
C VAL A 72 9.98 -1.34 -6.41
N LYS A 73 11.16 -1.00 -6.94
CA LYS A 73 11.32 -0.29 -8.22
C LYS A 73 11.18 -1.23 -9.42
N PRO A 74 10.92 -0.70 -10.64
CA PRO A 74 10.92 -1.48 -11.87
C PRO A 74 12.16 -2.37 -12.02
N GLY A 75 11.95 -3.67 -12.24
CA GLY A 75 13.01 -4.67 -12.39
C GLY A 75 13.67 -5.12 -11.08
N GLU A 76 13.34 -4.50 -9.95
CA GLU A 76 13.90 -4.86 -8.65
C GLU A 76 13.26 -6.15 -8.10
N ARG A 77 14.10 -7.00 -7.52
CA ARG A 77 13.68 -8.13 -6.71
C ARG A 77 14.07 -7.85 -5.26
N LYS A 78 13.09 -7.87 -4.36
CA LYS A 78 13.31 -7.84 -2.91
C LYS A 78 12.84 -9.11 -2.26
N GLU A 79 13.58 -9.52 -1.23
CA GLU A 79 13.22 -10.60 -0.32
C GLU A 79 13.02 -9.99 1.06
N PHE A 80 12.01 -10.47 1.75
CA PHE A 80 11.67 -9.99 3.09
C PHE A 80 11.19 -11.15 3.94
N PHE A 81 11.38 -11.02 5.24
CA PHE A 81 10.89 -11.96 6.23
C PHE A 81 9.75 -11.31 7.00
N LEU A 82 8.62 -11.99 7.07
CA LEU A 82 7.45 -11.56 7.83
C LEU A 82 7.26 -12.52 9.00
N THR A 83 7.26 -11.98 10.22
CA THR A 83 6.86 -12.73 11.42
C THR A 83 5.51 -12.23 11.91
N LEU A 84 4.54 -13.16 12.00
CA LEU A 84 3.18 -12.90 12.47
C LEU A 84 2.97 -13.60 13.81
N TRP A 85 2.46 -12.87 14.78
CA TRP A 85 2.29 -13.35 16.17
C TRP A 85 0.93 -14.00 16.41
N GLU A 86 -0.05 -13.72 15.55
CA GLU A 86 -1.41 -14.23 15.66
C GLU A 86 -1.76 -15.04 14.40
N PRO A 87 -2.53 -16.14 14.54
CA PRO A 87 -3.09 -16.82 13.38
C PRO A 87 -4.19 -15.96 12.74
N GLY A 88 -4.29 -16.01 11.41
CA GLY A 88 -5.33 -15.29 10.69
C GLY A 88 -5.05 -15.22 9.19
N THR A 89 -5.95 -14.55 8.46
CA THR A 89 -5.75 -14.22 7.05
C THR A 89 -5.07 -12.86 6.96
N TYR A 90 -4.02 -12.81 6.14
CA TYR A 90 -3.23 -11.61 5.87
C TYR A 90 -3.17 -11.42 4.37
N TYR A 91 -3.36 -10.19 3.94
CA TYR A 91 -3.33 -9.79 2.54
C TYR A 91 -2.10 -8.95 2.31
N TYR A 92 -1.44 -9.19 1.18
CA TYR A 92 -0.40 -8.34 0.66
C TYR A 92 -1.03 -7.44 -0.38
N VAL A 93 -0.95 -6.13 -0.18
CA VAL A 93 -1.65 -5.15 -1.03
C VAL A 93 -0.70 -4.05 -1.45
N CYS A 94 -0.89 -3.52 -2.65
CA CYS A 94 -0.18 -2.33 -3.09
C CYS A 94 -0.96 -1.07 -2.67
N ALA A 95 -0.29 -0.18 -1.94
CA ALA A 95 -0.87 1.05 -1.40
C ALA A 95 -0.74 2.24 -2.38
N GLU A 96 0.01 2.07 -3.47
CA GLU A 96 0.20 3.11 -4.49
C GLU A 96 -1.06 3.35 -5.32
N LEU A 97 -1.30 4.63 -5.62
CA LEU A 97 -2.30 5.08 -6.59
C LEU A 97 -1.69 5.42 -7.96
N VAL A 98 -0.36 5.46 -8.04
CA VAL A 98 0.38 5.82 -9.26
C VAL A 98 -0.02 4.85 -10.38
N GLY A 99 -0.33 5.41 -11.56
CA GLY A 99 -0.71 4.68 -12.78
C GLY A 99 -2.04 3.95 -12.78
N THR A 100 -2.74 3.87 -11.65
CA THR A 100 -4.12 3.36 -11.56
C THR A 100 -5.16 4.41 -11.26
N PHE A 101 -4.75 5.62 -10.84
CA PHE A 101 -5.63 6.73 -10.53
C PHE A 101 -6.75 6.95 -11.57
N PRO A 102 -8.01 7.19 -11.13
CA PRO A 102 -8.45 7.35 -9.74
C PRO A 102 -8.66 6.02 -8.99
N HIS A 103 -8.45 4.89 -9.64
CA HIS A 103 -8.55 3.58 -9.01
C HIS A 103 -7.28 3.27 -8.21
N ASN A 104 -7.40 2.35 -7.27
CA ASN A 104 -6.26 1.80 -6.56
C ASN A 104 -5.80 0.48 -7.23
N HIS A 105 -4.61 0.01 -6.88
CA HIS A 105 -4.10 -1.25 -7.42
C HIS A 105 -4.91 -2.49 -6.99
N ILE A 106 -5.60 -2.42 -5.85
CA ILE A 106 -6.47 -3.49 -5.34
C ILE A 106 -7.64 -3.75 -6.30
N ASP A 107 -8.24 -2.70 -6.87
CA ASP A 107 -9.29 -2.80 -7.90
C ASP A 107 -8.83 -3.56 -9.15
N ARG A 108 -7.53 -3.55 -9.42
CA ARG A 108 -6.91 -4.22 -10.57
C ARG A 108 -6.46 -5.64 -10.25
N GLY A 109 -6.78 -6.15 -9.06
CA GLY A 109 -6.43 -7.49 -8.61
C GLY A 109 -5.00 -7.63 -8.12
N MET A 110 -4.38 -6.54 -7.65
CA MET A 110 -3.05 -6.53 -7.04
C MET A 110 -3.12 -6.42 -5.52
#